data_AF-A0A4Q6AKL1-F1
#
_entry.id   AF-A0A4Q6AKL1-F1
#
_cell.length_a   1.000
_cell.length_b   1.000
_cell.length_c   1.000
_cell.angle_alpha   90.00
_cell.angle_beta   90.00
_cell.angle_gamma   90.00
#
_symmetry.space_group_name_H-M   'P 1'
#
loop_
_entity.id
_entity.type
_entity.pdbx_description
1 polymer ?
#
loop_
_entity_poly.entity_id
_entity_poly.type
_entity_poly.pdbx_seq_one_letter_code
_entity_poly.pdbx_strand_id
1 'polypeptide(L)'
;MSHDQELHRLELAISNFLRYGVAASALLLGLGWAAQILQSGDVLANFQTYRPESLRLIMEQAIATRSYGILLSIGGLGILVLLPILRVMLTAYLFIKQRDHYLAAMA
;
A
#
# COMPACT_ATOMS: atom_id res chain seq x y z
N MET A 1 34.32 9.30 -6.56
CA MET A 1 33.37 8.81 -5.54
C MET A 1 33.42 7.29 -5.59
N SER A 2 33.65 6.61 -4.47
CA SER A 2 33.82 5.14 -4.45
C SER A 2 32.48 4.44 -4.69
N HIS A 3 32.46 3.39 -5.51
CA HIS A 3 31.26 2.63 -5.90
C HIS A 3 30.36 2.24 -4.72
N ASP A 4 30.96 1.94 -3.56
CA ASP A 4 30.24 1.55 -2.35
C ASP A 4 29.35 2.65 -1.77
N GLN A 5 29.71 3.93 -1.94
CA GLN A 5 28.91 5.05 -1.46
C GLN A 5 27.65 5.27 -2.30
N GLU A 6 27.71 4.95 -3.59
CA GLU A 6 26.56 5.06 -4.49
C GLU A 6 25.55 3.94 -4.23
N LEU A 7 26.06 2.72 -3.98
CA LEU A 7 25.27 1.57 -3.55
C LEU A 7 24.50 1.87 -2.26
N HIS A 8 25.23 2.32 -1.23
CA HIS A 8 24.65 2.60 0.07
C HIS A 8 23.56 3.69 -0.01
N ARG A 9 23.76 4.70 -0.86
CA ARG A 9 22.74 5.74 -1.11
C ARG A 9 21.49 5.18 -1.79
N LEU A 10 21.65 4.25 -2.73
CA LEU A 10 20.53 3.63 -3.44
C LEU A 10 19.70 2.73 -2.51
N GLU A 11 20.35 1.93 -1.67
CA GLU A 11 19.68 1.10 -0.65
C GLU A 11 18.93 1.96 0.37
N LEU A 12 19.55 3.05 0.84
CA LEU A 12 18.90 4.02 1.72
C LEU A 12 17.69 4.68 1.05
N ALA A 13 17.80 5.04 -0.23
CA ALA A 13 16.70 5.62 -0.99
C ALA A 13 15.51 4.64 -1.10
N ILE A 14 15.77 3.37 -1.41
CA ILE A 14 14.73 2.32 -1.49
C ILE A 14 14.07 2.11 -0.13
N SER A 15 14.86 2.00 0.94
CA SER A 15 14.36 1.81 2.31
C SER A 15 13.47 2.98 2.75
N ASN A 16 13.90 4.22 2.48
CA ASN A 16 13.14 5.42 2.81
C ASN A 16 11.86 5.52 1.99
N PHE A 17 11.92 5.25 0.68
CA PHE A 17 10.75 5.23 -0.19
C PHE A 17 9.67 4.28 0.35
N LEU A 18 10.07 3.09 0.77
CA LEU A 18 9.15 2.10 1.31
C LEU A 18 8.53 2.55 2.65
N ARG A 19 9.32 3.16 3.55
CA ARG A 19 8.82 3.72 4.82
C ARG A 19 7.77 4.80 4.58
N TYR A 20 8.02 5.72 3.63
CA TYR A 20 7.05 6.75 3.26
C TYR A 20 5.78 6.15 2.65
N GLY A 21 5.91 5.10 1.84
CA GLY A 21 4.76 4.37 1.29
C GLY A 21 3.87 3.76 2.37
N VAL A 22 4.46 3.10 3.38
CA VAL A 22 3.70 2.55 4.52
C VAL A 22 3.03 3.67 5.32
N ALA A 23 3.76 4.76 5.60
CA ALA A 23 3.22 5.91 6.32
C ALA A 23 2.04 6.55 5.58
N ALA A 24 2.15 6.73 4.25
CA ALA A 24 1.08 7.25 3.42
C ALA A 24 -0.16 6.32 3.43
N SER A 25 0.06 5.00 3.34
CA SER A 25 -1.02 4.00 3.40
C SER A 25 -1.75 4.04 4.75
N ALA A 26 -0.99 4.13 5.84
CA ALA A 26 -1.53 4.26 7.19
C ALA A 26 -2.37 5.54 7.36
N LEU A 27 -1.90 6.67 6.81
CA LEU A 27 -2.66 7.91 6.80
C LEU A 27 -3.96 7.80 5.99
N LEU A 28 -3.90 7.22 4.78
CA LEU A 28 -5.09 7.03 3.94
C LEU A 28 -6.14 6.15 4.62
N LEU A 29 -5.71 5.04 5.23
CA LEU A 29 -6.58 4.17 6.02
C LEU A 29 -7.14 4.92 7.23
N GLY A 30 -6.30 5.61 8.00
CA GLY A 30 -6.74 6.36 9.17
C GLY A 30 -7.79 7.42 8.81
N LEU A 31 -7.57 8.17 7.73
CA LEU A 31 -8.53 9.17 7.25
C LEU A 31 -9.82 8.53 6.69
N GLY A 32 -9.70 7.42 5.96
CA GLY A 32 -10.86 6.71 5.43
C GLY A 32 -11.78 6.19 6.53
N TRP A 33 -11.19 5.58 7.56
CA TRP A 33 -11.93 5.12 8.74
C TRP A 33 -12.50 6.27 9.57
N ALA A 34 -11.73 7.34 9.79
CA ALA A 34 -12.22 8.52 10.51
C ALA A 34 -13.44 9.14 9.79
N ALA A 35 -13.37 9.29 8.48
CA ALA A 35 -14.49 9.79 7.68
C ALA A 35 -15.73 8.88 7.76
N GLN A 36 -15.52 7.56 7.79
CA GLN A 36 -16.61 6.59 7.87
C GLN A 36 -17.31 6.61 9.23
N ILE A 37 -16.55 6.76 10.33
CA ILE A 37 -17.09 6.92 11.68
C ILE A 37 -17.91 8.22 11.79
N LEU A 38 -17.41 9.32 11.21
CA LEU A 38 -18.09 10.62 11.23
C LEU A 38 -19.39 10.63 10.42
N GLN A 39 -19.48 9.87 9.31
CA GLN A 39 -20.69 9.84 8.46
C GLN A 39 -21.73 8.84 8.93
N SER A 40 -21.32 7.65 9.38
CA SER A 40 -22.24 6.55 9.66
C SER A 40 -22.51 6.35 11.16
N GLY A 41 -21.74 7.00 12.04
CA GLY A 41 -21.86 6.90 13.50
C GLY A 41 -21.46 5.52 14.03
N ASP A 42 -22.27 4.50 13.75
CA ASP A 42 -22.07 3.13 14.21
C ASP A 42 -21.63 2.21 13.05
N VAL A 43 -20.35 2.32 12.71
CA VAL A 43 -19.74 1.45 11.68
C VAL A 43 -19.68 0.00 12.18
N LEU A 44 -19.57 -0.22 13.50
CA LEU A 44 -19.46 -1.55 14.10
C LEU A 44 -20.79 -2.29 14.14
N ALA A 45 -21.92 -1.61 14.30
CA ALA A 45 -23.25 -2.24 14.21
C ALA A 45 -23.49 -2.93 12.86
N ASN A 46 -22.97 -2.37 11.76
CA ASN A 46 -23.11 -2.95 10.43
C ASN A 46 -22.21 -4.17 10.18
N PHE A 47 -21.20 -4.42 11.02
CA PHE A 47 -20.32 -5.59 10.92
C PHE A 47 -20.85 -6.83 11.67
N GLN A 48 -22.03 -6.76 12.29
CA GLN A 48 -22.62 -7.91 13.00
C GLN A 48 -23.06 -9.04 12.06
N THR A 49 -23.26 -8.76 10.77
CA THR A 49 -23.62 -9.77 9.77
C THR A 49 -22.61 -9.77 8.64
N TYR A 50 -21.90 -10.88 8.47
CA TYR A 50 -21.03 -11.06 7.31
C TYR A 50 -21.87 -11.07 6.03
N ARG A 51 -21.67 -10.06 5.18
CA ARG A 51 -22.24 -10.03 3.84
C ARG A 51 -21.17 -10.45 2.84
N PRO A 52 -21.36 -11.55 2.10
CA PRO A 52 -20.43 -11.97 1.06
C PRO A 52 -20.59 -11.06 -0.17
N GLU A 53 -20.19 -9.80 -0.04
CA GLU A 53 -20.17 -8.84 -1.13
C GLU A 53 -18.85 -8.95 -1.90
N SER A 54 -18.94 -8.95 -3.22
CA SER A 54 -17.73 -8.96 -4.05
C SER A 54 -16.99 -7.61 -3.94
N LEU A 55 -15.66 -7.62 -4.01
CA LEU A 55 -14.85 -6.40 -4.02
C LEU A 55 -15.29 -5.42 -5.11
N ARG A 56 -15.68 -5.93 -6.29
CA ARG A 56 -16.22 -5.12 -7.39
C ARG A 56 -17.51 -4.41 -6.96
N LEU A 57 -18.44 -5.12 -6.34
CA LEU A 57 -19.70 -4.53 -5.91
C LEU A 57 -19.49 -3.49 -4.79
N ILE A 58 -18.53 -3.70 -3.89
CA ILE A 58 -18.16 -2.73 -2.85
C ILE A 58 -17.60 -1.45 -3.49
N MET A 59 -16.76 -1.57 -4.52
CA MET A 59 -16.23 -0.41 -5.25
C MET A 59 -17.33 0.34 -6.00
N GLU A 60 -18.21 -0.37 -6.71
CA GLU A 60 -19.36 0.23 -7.41
C GLU A 60 -20.29 0.95 -6.43
N GLN A 61 -20.61 0.32 -5.29
CA GLN A 61 -21.42 0.92 -4.23
C GLN A 61 -20.74 2.13 -3.59
N ALA A 62 -19.43 2.07 -3.32
CA ALA A 62 -18.68 3.19 -2.74
C ALA A 62 -18.66 4.41 -3.67
N ILE A 63 -18.55 4.19 -4.99
CA ILE A 63 -18.62 5.24 -6.00
C ILE A 63 -20.05 5.80 -6.09
N ALA A 64 -21.07 4.93 -6.13
CA ALA A 64 -22.47 5.33 -6.25
C ALA A 64 -22.98 6.10 -5.02
N THR A 65 -22.53 5.71 -3.82
CA THR A 65 -22.89 6.39 -2.55
C THR A 65 -21.98 7.56 -2.22
N ARG A 66 -20.96 7.83 -3.06
CA ARG A 66 -19.94 8.86 -2.84
C ARG A 66 -19.25 8.72 -1.48
N SER A 67 -19.10 7.49 -0.99
CA SER A 67 -18.48 7.20 0.30
C SER A 67 -16.96 7.35 0.20
N TYR A 68 -16.50 8.59 0.39
CA TYR A 68 -15.08 8.93 0.36
C TYR A 68 -14.26 8.14 1.38
N GLY A 69 -14.85 7.77 2.52
CA GLY A 69 -14.19 6.95 3.55
C GLY A 69 -13.81 5.56 3.06
N ILE A 70 -14.75 4.86 2.41
CA ILE A 70 -14.50 3.51 1.85
C ILE A 70 -13.48 3.58 0.71
N LEU A 71 -13.59 4.58 -0.17
CA LEU A 71 -12.68 4.76 -1.30
C LEU A 71 -11.23 5.00 -0.84
N LEU A 72 -11.02 5.86 0.15
CA LEU A 72 -9.71 6.14 0.75
C LEU A 72 -9.14 4.90 1.44
N SER A 73 -9.98 4.16 2.17
CA SER A 73 -9.56 2.93 2.84
C SER A 73 -9.16 1.84 1.83
N ILE A 74 -9.92 1.62 0.76
CA ILE A 74 -9.56 0.65 -0.29
C ILE A 74 -8.25 1.06 -0.97
N GLY A 75 -8.07 2.35 -1.28
CA GLY A 75 -6.83 2.86 -1.84
C GLY A 75 -5.63 2.64 -0.92
N GLY A 76 -5.77 2.99 0.37
CA GLY A 76 -4.73 2.77 1.38
C GLY A 76 -4.39 1.30 1.57
N LEU A 77 -5.41 0.42 1.60
CA LEU A 77 -5.22 -1.03 1.70
C LEU A 77 -4.51 -1.59 0.46
N GLY A 78 -4.88 -1.12 -0.73
CA GLY A 78 -4.25 -1.50 -1.99
C GLY A 78 -2.76 -1.16 -2.01
N ILE A 79 -2.39 0.06 -1.59
CA ILE A 79 -0.99 0.46 -1.48
C ILE A 79 -0.28 -0.39 -0.41
N LEU A 80 -0.90 -0.62 0.75
CA LEU A 80 -0.33 -1.41 1.84
C LEU A 80 0.02 -2.84 1.40
N VAL A 81 -0.88 -3.49 0.66
CA VAL A 81 -0.69 -4.86 0.14
C VAL A 81 0.30 -4.88 -1.02
N LEU A 82 0.40 -3.81 -1.82
CA LEU A 82 1.31 -3.74 -2.96
C LEU A 82 2.76 -3.40 -2.54
N LEU A 83 2.96 -2.69 -1.43
CA LEU A 83 4.29 -2.33 -0.91
C LEU A 83 5.28 -3.51 -0.76
N PRO A 84 4.92 -4.68 -0.20
CA PRO A 84 5.84 -5.81 -0.15
C PRO A 84 6.26 -6.30 -1.55
N ILE A 85 5.36 -6.27 -2.53
CA ILE A 85 5.68 -6.64 -3.93
C ILE A 85 6.65 -5.62 -4.51
N LEU A 86 6.35 -4.33 -4.32
CA LEU A 86 7.21 -3.24 -4.80
C LEU A 86 8.60 -3.30 -4.18
N ARG A 87 8.71 -3.68 -2.89
CA ARG A 87 9.99 -3.91 -2.22
C ARG A 87 10.81 -4.97 -2.94
N VAL A 88 10.24 -6.15 -3.18
CA VAL A 88 10.91 -7.26 -3.87
C VAL A 88 11.34 -6.85 -5.27
N MET A 89 10.47 -6.14 -6.00
CA MET A 89 10.78 -5.62 -7.34
C MET A 89 11.91 -4.59 -7.34
N LEU A 90 11.95 -3.67 -6.37
CA LEU A 90 13.03 -2.68 -6.26
C LEU A 90 14.37 -3.35 -5.90
N THR A 91 14.35 -4.36 -5.03
CA THR A 91 15.56 -5.14 -4.73
C THR A 91 16.02 -5.98 -5.92
N ALA A 92 15.10 -6.62 -6.64
CA ALA A 92 15.42 -7.36 -7.86
C ALA A 92 16.00 -6.45 -8.96
N TYR A 93 15.39 -5.27 -9.17
CA TYR A 93 15.89 -4.27 -10.11
C TYR A 93 17.31 -3.79 -9.76
N LEU A 94 17.59 -3.59 -8.47
CA LEU A 94 18.92 -3.23 -7.98
C LEU A 94 19.95 -4.30 -8.35
N PHE A 95 19.64 -5.58 -8.13
CA PHE A 95 20.52 -6.70 -8.49
C PHE A 95 20.75 -6.81 -10.00
N ILE A 96 19.71 -6.62 -10.83
CA ILE A 96 19.85 -6.64 -12.29
C ILE A 96 20.78 -5.50 -12.78
N LYS A 97 20.60 -4.29 -12.23
CA LYS A 97 21.42 -3.14 -12.59
C LYS A 97 22.89 -3.32 -12.19
N GLN A 98 23.17 -4.14 -11.18
CA GLN A 98 24.53 -4.46 -10.73
C GLN A 98 25.24 -5.55 -11.56
N ARG A 99 24.61 -6.12 -12.59
CA ARG A 99 25.12 -7.28 -13.37
C ARG A 99 25.43 -8.53 -12.56
N ASP A 100 25.04 -8.57 -11.28
CA ASP A 100 25.07 -9.78 -10.48
C ASP A 100 23.79 -10.60 -10.76
N HIS A 101 23.74 -11.16 -11.96
CA HIS A 101 22.58 -11.87 -12.50
C HIS A 101 22.22 -13.12 -11.69
N TYR A 102 23.16 -13.66 -10.90
CA TYR A 102 22.95 -14.84 -10.05
C TYR A 102 22.15 -14.52 -8.77
N LEU A 103 22.32 -13.32 -8.18
CA LEU A 103 21.55 -12.91 -7.00
C LEU A 103 20.14 -12.42 -7.36
N ALA A 104 19.96 -11.79 -8.54
CA ALA A 104 18.66 -11.29 -9.00
C ALA A 104 17.60 -12.40 -9.25
N ALA A 105 18.02 -13.61 -9.58
CA ALA A 105 17.11 -14.73 -9.88
C ALA A 105 16.57 -15.45 -8.64
N MET A 106 17.16 -15.19 -7.46
CA MET A 106 16.82 -15.87 -6.20
C MET A 106 15.97 -15.02 -5.24
N ALA A 107 15.73 -13.75 -5.58
CA ALA A 107 15.00 -12.75 -4.79
C ALA A 107 13.56 -12.53 -5.31
#